data_AF-A0A840WDP6-F1
#
_entry.id   AF-A0A840WDP6-F1
#
_cell.length_a   1.000
_cell.length_b   1.000
_cell.length_c   1.000
_cell.angle_alpha   90.00
_cell.angle_beta   90.00
_cell.angle_gamma   90.00
#
_symmetry.space_group_name_H-M   'P 1'
#
loop_
_entity.id
_entity.type
_entity.pdbx_description
1 polymer ?
#
loop_
_entity_poly.entity_id
_entity_poly.type
_entity_poly.pdbx_seq_one_letter_code
_entity_poly.pdbx_strand_id
1 'polypeptide(L)'
;MTKPPVTSDQRTGGTLSRRERVREATLTEIKAIARRHLVEHGVVGVSLRAIAREMGMTAPGLYRYVEGIDALLVAITADMYEELADAVAAADAGMPVEDTDGRILASLRAFRNWAITHRTEYSVMFGPRTRLDPSADIGVALESGRRFGSTFFTLFDRLVSEERFPLPADEDIPQALRPELRSFADTVGFTSPDISEGAVMVLTACWVRLYGVVCMEVFQHLSFVVGDMEPFFESELQNMAKDLGVRYSPPRKVEGV
;
A
#
# COMPACT_ATOMS: atom_id res chain seq x y z
N MET A 1 -57.19 -9.60 0.39
CA MET A 1 -56.39 -10.81 0.71
C MET A 1 -55.66 -11.16 -0.58
N THR A 2 -54.33 -11.13 -0.74
CA THR A 2 -53.21 -11.13 0.21
C THR A 2 -51.98 -10.60 -0.54
N LYS A 3 -51.25 -9.68 0.07
CA LYS A 3 -49.97 -9.12 -0.39
C LYS A 3 -48.87 -10.18 -0.22
N PRO A 4 -47.93 -10.39 -1.16
CA PRO A 4 -46.79 -11.27 -0.92
C PRO A 4 -45.83 -10.62 0.09
N PRO A 5 -45.22 -11.38 1.01
CA PRO A 5 -44.22 -10.81 1.91
C PRO A 5 -42.91 -10.63 1.15
N VAL A 6 -42.41 -9.40 1.19
CA VAL A 6 -41.03 -9.05 0.91
C VAL A 6 -40.20 -9.50 2.11
N THR A 7 -39.38 -10.54 1.97
CA THR A 7 -38.28 -10.79 2.90
C THR A 7 -37.06 -10.03 2.40
N SER A 8 -36.96 -8.79 2.85
CA SER A 8 -35.75 -7.98 2.83
C SER A 8 -34.76 -8.59 3.82
N ASP A 9 -33.70 -9.21 3.32
CA ASP A 9 -32.52 -9.57 4.12
C ASP A 9 -31.69 -8.31 4.36
N GLN A 10 -32.08 -7.55 5.39
CA GLN A 10 -31.33 -6.40 5.87
C GLN A 10 -30.13 -6.89 6.70
N ARG A 11 -28.95 -6.94 6.07
CA ARG A 11 -27.66 -7.03 6.77
C ARG A 11 -27.53 -5.83 7.70
N THR A 12 -27.76 -6.05 8.99
CA THR A 12 -27.55 -5.07 10.06
C THR A 12 -26.21 -5.40 10.73
N GLY A 13 -25.30 -4.42 10.79
CA GLY A 13 -23.98 -4.56 11.43
C GLY A 13 -24.10 -4.98 12.90
N GLY A 14 -23.81 -6.24 13.18
CA GLY A 14 -23.91 -6.82 14.52
C GLY A 14 -22.65 -6.58 15.35
N THR A 15 -22.81 -6.04 16.55
CA THR A 15 -21.77 -5.94 17.58
C THR A 15 -21.19 -7.31 17.89
N LEU A 16 -19.87 -7.48 17.75
CA LEU A 16 -19.16 -8.74 18.01
C LEU A 16 -19.49 -9.31 19.40
N SER A 17 -19.74 -10.62 19.45
CA SER A 17 -19.92 -11.34 20.70
C SER A 17 -18.67 -11.22 21.58
N ARG A 18 -18.83 -11.42 22.89
CA ARG A 18 -17.69 -11.39 23.83
C ARG A 18 -16.59 -12.40 23.43
N ARG A 19 -16.97 -13.55 22.88
CA ARG A 19 -16.01 -14.57 22.43
C ARG A 19 -15.24 -14.12 21.19
N GLU A 20 -15.91 -13.50 20.23
CA GLU A 20 -15.27 -12.96 19.03
C GLU A 20 -14.31 -11.83 19.39
N ARG A 21 -14.71 -10.89 20.27
CA ARG A 21 -13.83 -9.82 20.75
C ARG A 21 -12.57 -10.33 21.43
N VAL A 22 -12.69 -11.37 22.27
CA VAL A 22 -11.52 -12.00 22.90
C VAL A 22 -10.63 -12.65 21.84
N ARG A 23 -11.22 -13.34 20.86
CA ARG A 23 -10.46 -13.98 19.78
C ARG A 23 -9.71 -12.95 18.93
N GLU A 24 -10.36 -11.86 18.56
CA GLU A 24 -9.77 -10.76 17.80
C GLU A 24 -8.64 -10.09 18.58
N ALA A 25 -8.87 -9.77 19.86
CA ALA A 25 -7.82 -9.20 20.72
C ALA A 25 -6.58 -10.11 20.81
N THR A 26 -6.79 -11.43 20.96
CA THR A 26 -5.68 -12.39 20.94
C THR A 26 -4.97 -12.42 19.59
N LEU A 27 -5.71 -12.38 18.47
CA LEU A 27 -5.10 -12.35 17.14
C LEU A 27 -4.29 -11.07 16.91
N THR A 28 -4.79 -9.92 17.35
CA THR A 28 -4.07 -8.64 17.31
C THR A 28 -2.77 -8.72 18.10
N GLU A 29 -2.79 -9.31 19.30
CA GLU A 29 -1.58 -9.50 20.11
C GLU A 29 -0.57 -10.42 19.41
N ILE A 30 -1.02 -11.53 18.83
CA ILE A 30 -0.19 -12.45 18.04
C ILE A 30 0.49 -11.71 16.88
N LYS A 31 -0.27 -10.92 16.11
CA LYS A 31 0.25 -10.11 14.99
C LYS A 31 1.27 -9.07 15.46
N ALA A 32 1.01 -8.40 16.59
CA ALA A 32 1.92 -7.42 17.17
C ALA A 32 3.26 -8.04 17.59
N ILE A 33 3.25 -9.22 18.22
CA ILE A 33 4.48 -9.95 18.56
C ILE A 33 5.21 -10.40 17.29
N ALA A 34 4.48 -10.94 16.31
CA ALA A 34 5.06 -11.39 15.04
C ALA A 34 5.75 -10.25 14.29
N ARG A 35 5.12 -9.06 14.24
CA ARG A 35 5.72 -7.86 13.65
C ARG A 35 6.93 -7.38 14.44
N ARG A 36 6.91 -7.42 15.77
CA ARG A 36 8.11 -7.09 16.57
C ARG A 36 9.28 -8.02 16.24
N HIS A 37 9.05 -9.34 16.22
CA HIS A 37 10.08 -10.31 15.81
C HIS A 37 10.57 -10.05 14.38
N LEU A 38 9.66 -9.66 13.47
CA LEU A 38 10.03 -9.30 12.11
C LEU A 38 10.96 -8.08 12.08
N VAL A 39 10.65 -7.02 12.82
CA VAL A 39 11.46 -5.79 12.85
C VAL A 39 12.82 -6.04 13.49
N GLU A 40 12.86 -6.80 14.59
CA GLU A 40 14.08 -7.05 15.37
C GLU A 40 15.01 -8.10 14.74
N HIS A 41 14.44 -9.09 14.05
CA HIS A 41 15.18 -10.29 13.61
C HIS A 41 15.00 -10.62 12.13
N GLY A 42 14.33 -9.74 11.39
CA GLY A 42 14.00 -9.94 9.98
C GLY A 42 12.98 -11.05 9.76
N VAL A 43 12.62 -11.24 8.48
CA VAL A 43 11.59 -12.21 8.08
C VAL A 43 11.91 -13.61 8.60
N VAL A 44 13.18 -14.05 8.61
CA VAL A 44 13.64 -15.38 9.08
C VAL A 44 13.48 -15.55 10.60
N GLY A 45 13.50 -14.47 11.38
CA GLY A 45 13.35 -14.50 12.83
C GLY A 45 11.93 -14.81 13.32
N VAL A 46 10.91 -14.65 12.47
CA VAL A 46 9.51 -14.88 12.85
C VAL A 46 9.25 -16.39 13.03
N SER A 47 8.77 -16.78 14.21
CA SER A 47 8.54 -18.18 14.59
C SER A 47 7.30 -18.36 15.44
N LEU A 48 6.38 -19.21 15.01
CA LEU A 48 5.18 -19.56 15.80
C LEU A 48 5.52 -20.09 17.19
N ARG A 49 6.66 -20.80 17.35
CA ARG A 49 7.09 -21.29 18.66
C ARG A 49 7.58 -20.16 19.57
N ALA A 50 8.31 -19.19 19.01
CA ALA A 50 8.77 -18.03 19.76
C ALA A 50 7.58 -17.17 20.19
N ILE A 51 6.65 -16.92 19.27
CA ILE A 51 5.41 -16.17 19.52
C ILE A 51 4.56 -16.87 20.58
N ALA A 52 4.33 -18.19 20.46
CA ALA A 52 3.54 -18.94 21.46
C ALA A 52 4.14 -18.83 22.86
N ARG A 53 5.47 -18.96 22.99
CA ARG A 53 6.17 -18.82 24.27
C ARG A 53 5.96 -17.43 24.87
N GLU A 54 6.05 -16.39 24.06
CA GLU A 54 5.88 -15.01 24.50
C GLU A 54 4.43 -14.67 24.89
N MET A 55 3.45 -15.23 24.15
CA MET A 55 2.03 -15.18 24.50
C MET A 55 1.67 -15.98 25.77
N GLY A 56 2.61 -16.74 26.34
CA GLY A 56 2.29 -17.69 27.43
C GLY A 56 1.38 -18.84 26.98
N MET A 57 1.36 -19.14 25.67
CA MET A 57 0.52 -20.16 25.06
C MET A 57 1.34 -21.41 24.69
N THR A 58 0.65 -22.54 24.54
CA THR A 58 1.24 -23.72 23.91
C THR A 58 1.23 -23.55 22.38
N ALA A 59 2.16 -24.20 21.67
CA ALA A 59 2.18 -24.16 20.21
C ALA A 59 0.85 -24.63 19.58
N PRO A 60 0.21 -25.74 20.00
CA PRO A 60 -1.14 -26.10 19.54
C PRO A 60 -2.20 -25.05 19.86
N GLY A 61 -2.02 -24.28 20.94
CA GLY A 61 -2.90 -23.18 21.30
C GLY A 61 -2.86 -22.04 20.28
N LEU A 62 -1.69 -21.74 19.73
CA LEU A 62 -1.49 -20.70 18.73
C LEU A 62 -2.10 -21.06 17.37
N TYR A 63 -2.01 -22.34 16.96
CA TYR A 63 -2.60 -22.83 15.71
C TYR A 63 -4.13 -22.71 15.63
N ARG A 64 -4.82 -22.45 16.76
CA ARG A 64 -6.27 -22.14 16.75
C ARG A 64 -6.59 -20.73 16.23
N TYR A 65 -5.59 -19.86 16.16
CA TYR A 65 -5.73 -18.47 15.74
C TYR A 65 -5.11 -18.20 14.37
N VAL A 66 -4.04 -18.93 14.03
CA VAL A 66 -3.30 -18.77 12.77
C VAL A 66 -3.05 -20.12 12.12
N GLU A 67 -3.25 -20.21 10.80
CA GLU A 67 -3.15 -21.46 10.05
C GLU A 67 -1.70 -21.89 9.77
N GLY A 68 -0.75 -20.98 10.00
CA GLY A 68 0.66 -21.23 9.75
C GLY A 68 1.48 -19.94 9.83
N ILE A 69 2.79 -20.08 9.61
CA ILE A 69 3.69 -18.93 9.57
C ILE A 69 3.40 -18.06 8.35
N ASP A 70 3.12 -18.66 7.19
CA ASP A 70 2.86 -17.91 5.95
C ASP A 70 1.55 -17.13 6.05
N ALA A 71 0.48 -17.74 6.55
CA ALA A 71 -0.79 -17.05 6.80
C ALA A 71 -0.62 -15.88 7.80
N LEU A 72 0.22 -16.06 8.82
CA LEU A 72 0.55 -14.98 9.76
C LEU A 72 1.36 -13.86 9.08
N LEU A 73 2.34 -14.20 8.25
CA LEU A 73 3.14 -13.23 7.48
C LEU A 73 2.24 -12.44 6.50
N VAL A 74 1.31 -13.10 5.82
CA VAL A 74 0.31 -12.44 4.95
C VAL A 74 -0.56 -11.50 5.77
N ALA A 75 -1.06 -11.94 6.93
CA ALA A 75 -1.92 -11.12 7.78
C ALA A 75 -1.21 -9.88 8.33
N ILE A 76 0.04 -9.98 8.79
CA ILE A 76 0.79 -8.79 9.23
C ILE A 76 1.19 -7.89 8.05
N THR A 77 1.40 -8.46 6.86
CA THR A 77 1.66 -7.67 5.64
C THR A 77 0.42 -6.86 5.26
N ALA A 78 -0.78 -7.44 5.39
CA ALA A 78 -2.03 -6.72 5.19
C ALA A 78 -2.18 -5.55 6.19
N ASP A 79 -1.93 -5.77 7.48
CA ASP A 79 -1.92 -4.69 8.49
C ASP A 79 -0.95 -3.55 8.12
N MET A 80 0.24 -3.88 7.60
CA MET A 80 1.20 -2.86 7.16
C MET A 80 0.71 -2.07 5.94
N TYR A 81 0.03 -2.71 4.99
CA TYR A 81 -0.62 -2.00 3.89
C TYR A 81 -1.74 -1.08 4.36
N GLU A 82 -2.53 -1.51 5.35
CA GLU A 82 -3.58 -0.65 5.95
C GLU A 82 -2.96 0.57 6.65
N GLU A 83 -1.89 0.40 7.42
CA GLU A 83 -1.19 1.52 8.06
C GLU A 83 -0.57 2.49 7.06
N LEU A 84 0.02 1.96 5.98
CA LEU A 84 0.56 2.80 4.90
C LEU A 84 -0.58 3.54 4.18
N ALA A 85 -1.70 2.87 3.91
CA ALA A 85 -2.89 3.49 3.32
C ALA A 85 -3.44 4.60 4.21
N ASP A 86 -3.52 4.38 5.52
CA ASP A 86 -3.96 5.37 6.51
C ASP A 86 -3.01 6.59 6.55
N ALA A 87 -1.69 6.36 6.51
CA ALA A 87 -0.71 7.44 6.48
C ALA A 87 -0.83 8.33 5.22
N VAL A 88 -1.04 7.70 4.06
CA VAL A 88 -1.25 8.41 2.79
C VAL A 88 -2.60 9.14 2.78
N ALA A 89 -3.68 8.47 3.21
CA ALA A 89 -5.01 9.06 3.27
C ALA A 89 -5.07 10.25 4.26
N ALA A 90 -4.35 10.18 5.37
CA ALA A 90 -4.25 11.29 6.31
C ALA A 90 -3.52 12.51 5.70
N ALA A 91 -2.47 12.28 4.90
CA ALA A 91 -1.77 13.35 4.20
C ALA A 91 -2.62 13.98 3.08
N ASP A 92 -3.38 13.15 2.36
CA ASP A 92 -4.37 13.59 1.37
C ASP A 92 -5.47 14.47 2.02
N ALA A 93 -6.07 13.98 3.10
CA ALA A 93 -7.13 14.68 3.84
C ALA A 93 -6.64 15.95 4.57
N GLY A 94 -5.32 16.08 4.79
CA GLY A 94 -4.71 17.27 5.38
C GLY A 94 -4.63 18.47 4.44
N MET A 95 -4.93 18.28 3.15
CA MET A 95 -4.90 19.33 2.13
C MET A 95 -6.32 19.77 1.73
N PRO A 96 -6.52 21.02 1.26
CA PRO A 96 -7.80 21.46 0.75
C PRO A 96 -8.30 20.57 -0.40
N VAL A 97 -9.61 20.28 -0.43
CA VAL A 97 -10.20 19.34 -1.41
C VAL A 97 -9.99 19.80 -2.86
N GLU A 98 -9.97 21.11 -3.06
CA GLU A 98 -9.71 21.79 -4.32
C GLU A 98 -8.22 21.78 -4.74
N ASP A 99 -7.30 21.53 -3.82
CA ASP A 99 -5.85 21.56 -4.07
C ASP A 99 -5.32 20.16 -4.47
N THR A 100 -5.74 19.67 -5.65
CA THR A 100 -5.27 18.38 -6.20
C THR A 100 -3.73 18.32 -6.26
N ASP A 101 -3.09 19.43 -6.62
CA ASP A 101 -1.62 19.51 -6.70
C ASP A 101 -0.99 19.21 -5.34
N GLY A 102 -1.42 19.93 -4.31
CA GLY A 102 -0.94 19.75 -2.94
C GLY A 102 -1.21 18.36 -2.40
N ARG A 103 -2.40 17.81 -2.69
CA ARG A 103 -2.82 16.45 -2.28
C ARG A 103 -1.91 15.36 -2.85
N ILE A 104 -1.55 15.46 -4.14
CA ILE A 104 -0.62 14.53 -4.81
C ILE A 104 0.75 14.59 -4.15
N LEU A 105 1.31 15.80 -3.99
CA LEU A 105 2.63 15.98 -3.41
C LEU A 105 2.68 15.49 -1.94
N ALA A 106 1.65 15.81 -1.15
CA ALA A 106 1.55 15.37 0.25
C ALA A 106 1.47 13.85 0.36
N SER A 107 0.64 13.20 -0.47
CA SER A 107 0.46 11.75 -0.50
C SER A 107 1.76 11.02 -0.87
N LEU A 108 2.49 11.51 -1.88
CA LEU A 108 3.76 10.90 -2.31
C LEU A 108 4.88 11.08 -1.27
N ARG A 109 4.93 12.24 -0.61
CA ARG A 109 5.85 12.47 0.50
C ARG A 109 5.52 11.61 1.72
N ALA A 110 4.23 11.42 2.03
CA ALA A 110 3.79 10.54 3.10
C ALA A 110 4.18 9.09 2.84
N PHE A 111 4.03 8.61 1.60
CA PHE A 111 4.53 7.29 1.19
C PHE A 111 6.03 7.15 1.42
N ARG A 112 6.84 8.09 0.92
CA ARG A 112 8.30 8.07 1.16
C ARG A 112 8.61 8.07 2.66
N ASN A 113 8.02 9.00 3.41
CA ASN A 113 8.28 9.15 4.84
C ASN A 113 7.97 7.84 5.60
N TRP A 114 6.82 7.23 5.32
CA TRP A 114 6.46 5.96 5.92
C TRP A 114 7.47 4.86 5.57
N ALA A 115 7.89 4.78 4.29
CA ALA A 115 8.83 3.79 3.81
C ALA A 115 10.21 3.87 4.51
N ILE A 116 10.74 5.09 4.69
CA ILE A 116 12.05 5.29 5.31
C ILE A 116 12.04 5.12 6.83
N THR A 117 10.89 5.33 7.50
CA THR A 117 10.73 5.08 8.93
C THR A 117 10.43 3.62 9.26
N HIS A 118 9.91 2.85 8.30
CA HIS A 118 9.52 1.44 8.45
C HIS A 118 10.27 0.53 7.46
N ARG A 119 11.60 0.66 7.38
CA ARG A 119 12.41 -0.02 6.34
C ARG A 119 12.28 -1.54 6.34
N THR A 120 12.18 -2.16 7.51
CA THR A 120 12.05 -3.62 7.61
C THR A 120 10.68 -4.07 7.09
N GLU A 121 9.60 -3.39 7.49
CA GLU A 121 8.26 -3.65 6.99
C GLU A 121 8.15 -3.40 5.49
N TYR A 122 8.69 -2.27 5.00
CA TYR A 122 8.77 -1.98 3.58
C TYR A 122 9.46 -3.12 2.83
N SER A 123 10.57 -3.64 3.35
CA SER A 123 11.29 -4.76 2.73
C SER A 123 10.44 -6.03 2.61
N VAL A 124 9.49 -6.26 3.53
CA VAL A 124 8.54 -7.39 3.44
C VAL A 124 7.45 -7.15 2.41
N MET A 125 6.89 -5.94 2.38
CA MET A 125 5.79 -5.60 1.49
C MET A 125 6.23 -5.50 0.02
N PHE A 126 7.42 -4.96 -0.19
CA PHE A 126 7.89 -4.40 -1.45
C PHE A 126 9.23 -5.00 -1.93
N GLY A 127 9.90 -5.77 -1.08
CA GLY A 127 11.13 -6.49 -1.40
C GLY A 127 10.90 -7.93 -1.89
N PRO A 128 11.98 -8.70 -2.08
CA PRO A 128 11.90 -10.09 -2.52
C PRO A 128 11.10 -10.98 -1.56
N ARG A 129 10.13 -11.74 -2.09
CA ARG A 129 9.29 -12.68 -1.33
C ARG A 129 10.02 -14.00 -1.09
N THR A 130 11.07 -13.99 -0.28
CA THR A 130 11.96 -15.16 -0.11
C THR A 130 11.45 -16.22 0.86
N ARG A 131 10.50 -15.89 1.74
CA ARG A 131 10.00 -16.82 2.78
C ARG A 131 8.58 -17.35 2.56
N LEU A 132 7.75 -16.64 1.80
CA LEU A 132 6.39 -17.10 1.51
C LEU A 132 6.44 -18.24 0.51
N ASP A 133 5.70 -19.33 0.77
CA ASP A 133 5.44 -20.34 -0.25
C ASP A 133 4.83 -19.65 -1.50
N PRO A 134 5.32 -19.95 -2.72
CA PRO A 134 4.77 -19.36 -3.96
C PRO A 134 3.27 -19.60 -4.15
N SER A 135 2.70 -20.62 -3.50
CA SER A 135 1.27 -20.95 -3.50
C SER A 135 0.48 -20.34 -2.35
N ALA A 136 1.12 -19.62 -1.43
CA ALA A 136 0.44 -18.97 -0.33
C ALA A 136 -0.60 -17.97 -0.85
N ASP A 137 -1.80 -18.01 -0.26
CA ASP A 137 -2.85 -17.04 -0.59
C ASP A 137 -2.47 -15.66 -0.03
N ILE A 138 -2.16 -14.74 -0.94
CA ILE A 138 -1.82 -13.34 -0.64
C ILE A 138 -3.01 -12.39 -0.86
N GLY A 139 -4.22 -12.91 -1.12
CA GLY A 139 -5.39 -12.14 -1.51
C GLY A 139 -5.71 -11.00 -0.54
N VAL A 140 -5.66 -11.26 0.77
CA VAL A 140 -5.90 -10.24 1.80
C VAL A 140 -4.86 -9.12 1.75
N ALA A 141 -3.57 -9.45 1.61
CA ALA A 141 -2.52 -8.45 1.50
C ALA A 141 -2.62 -7.65 0.18
N LEU A 142 -3.05 -8.29 -0.91
CA LEU A 142 -3.32 -7.60 -2.17
C LEU A 142 -4.52 -6.66 -2.05
N GLU A 143 -5.59 -7.05 -1.36
CA GLU A 143 -6.77 -6.21 -1.13
C GLU A 143 -6.40 -4.96 -0.32
N SER A 144 -5.66 -5.11 0.78
CA SER A 144 -5.11 -3.98 1.54
C SER A 144 -4.16 -3.12 0.68
N GLY A 145 -3.36 -3.74 -0.18
CA GLY A 145 -2.51 -3.04 -1.15
C GLY A 145 -3.28 -2.20 -2.17
N ARG A 146 -4.47 -2.63 -2.58
CA ARG A 146 -5.37 -1.85 -3.45
C ARG A 146 -5.90 -0.61 -2.74
N ARG A 147 -6.22 -0.70 -1.44
CA ARG A 147 -6.63 0.46 -0.64
C ARG A 147 -5.53 1.53 -0.65
N PHE A 148 -4.27 1.13 -0.45
CA PHE A 148 -3.13 2.02 -0.59
C PHE A 148 -3.06 2.69 -1.97
N GLY A 149 -3.14 1.92 -3.05
CA GLY A 149 -3.12 2.46 -4.42
C GLY A 149 -4.28 3.41 -4.76
N SER A 150 -5.46 3.16 -4.16
CA SER A 150 -6.71 3.87 -4.49
C SER A 150 -6.65 5.39 -4.31
N THR A 151 -5.86 5.89 -3.35
CA THR A 151 -5.67 7.34 -3.14
C THR A 151 -4.97 7.96 -4.34
N PHE A 152 -3.87 7.36 -4.81
CA PHE A 152 -3.15 7.82 -5.99
C PHE A 152 -3.98 7.70 -7.26
N PHE A 153 -4.76 6.62 -7.39
CA PHE A 153 -5.63 6.41 -8.54
C PHE A 153 -6.72 7.48 -8.63
N THR A 154 -7.35 7.82 -7.51
CA THR A 154 -8.37 8.87 -7.45
C THR A 154 -7.81 10.23 -7.83
N LEU A 155 -6.61 10.56 -7.33
CA LEU A 155 -5.93 11.81 -7.66
C LEU A 155 -5.48 11.86 -9.13
N PHE A 156 -4.95 10.75 -9.66
CA PHE A 156 -4.53 10.65 -11.05
C PHE A 156 -5.71 10.70 -12.03
N ASP A 157 -6.80 10.00 -11.74
CA ASP A 157 -8.05 10.05 -12.51
C ASP A 157 -8.58 11.49 -12.62
N ARG A 158 -8.48 12.25 -11.52
CA ARG A 158 -8.82 13.67 -11.54
C ARG A 158 -7.93 14.48 -12.50
N LEU A 159 -6.61 14.25 -12.51
CA LEU A 159 -5.73 14.93 -13.46
C LEU A 159 -6.06 14.59 -14.92
N VAL A 160 -6.42 13.34 -15.21
CA VAL A 160 -6.86 12.88 -16.53
C VAL A 160 -8.17 13.57 -16.92
N SER A 161 -9.16 13.60 -16.01
CA SER A 161 -10.46 14.25 -16.26
C SER A 161 -10.37 15.76 -16.47
N GLU A 162 -9.36 16.40 -15.88
CA GLU A 162 -9.06 17.82 -16.03
C GLU A 162 -8.16 18.12 -17.24
N GLU A 163 -7.83 17.10 -18.06
CA GLU A 163 -6.98 17.19 -19.25
C GLU A 163 -5.63 17.90 -18.99
N ARG A 164 -5.02 17.65 -17.82
CA ARG A 164 -3.83 18.37 -17.35
C ARG A 164 -2.56 18.08 -18.13
N PHE A 165 -2.51 16.96 -18.81
CA PHE A 165 -1.36 16.49 -19.58
C PHE A 165 -1.83 15.64 -20.77
N PRO A 166 -1.06 15.59 -21.87
CA PRO A 166 -1.40 14.77 -23.01
C PRO A 166 -1.22 13.29 -22.67
N LEU A 167 -2.21 12.47 -23.03
CA LEU A 167 -2.10 11.02 -22.97
C LEU A 167 -1.58 10.47 -24.30
N PRO A 168 -0.68 9.47 -24.27
CA PRO A 168 -0.33 8.71 -25.45
C PRO A 168 -1.57 8.09 -26.09
N ALA A 169 -1.68 8.15 -27.41
CA ALA A 169 -2.74 7.47 -28.11
C ALA A 169 -2.54 5.96 -28.01
N ASP A 170 -3.63 5.20 -27.88
CA ASP A 170 -3.52 3.76 -27.66
C ASP A 170 -2.80 3.07 -28.82
N GLU A 171 -2.97 3.55 -30.06
CA GLU A 171 -2.23 3.12 -31.26
C GLU A 171 -0.71 3.22 -31.15
N ASP A 172 -0.19 4.20 -30.41
CA ASP A 172 1.24 4.44 -30.23
C ASP A 172 1.87 3.51 -29.18
N ILE A 173 1.04 2.80 -28.40
CA ILE A 173 1.50 1.87 -27.37
C ILE A 173 1.92 0.55 -28.01
N PRO A 174 3.16 0.07 -27.75
CA PRO A 174 3.63 -1.21 -28.25
C PRO A 174 2.65 -2.34 -27.97
N GLN A 175 2.28 -3.11 -28.99
CA GLN A 175 1.27 -4.16 -28.88
C GLN A 175 1.58 -5.19 -27.77
N ALA A 176 2.86 -5.47 -27.55
CA ALA A 176 3.32 -6.38 -26.49
C ALA A 176 3.06 -5.86 -25.06
N LEU A 177 2.94 -4.54 -24.87
CA LEU A 177 2.75 -3.92 -23.56
C LEU A 177 1.28 -3.85 -23.14
N ARG A 178 0.36 -3.80 -24.12
CA ARG A 178 -1.08 -3.62 -23.84
C ARG A 178 -1.71 -4.68 -22.94
N PRO A 179 -1.43 -6.00 -23.09
CA PRO A 179 -1.94 -7.01 -22.17
C PRO A 179 -1.44 -6.81 -20.73
N GLU A 180 -0.18 -6.38 -20.57
CA GLU A 180 0.42 -6.13 -19.26
C GLU A 180 -0.21 -4.89 -18.59
N LEU A 181 -0.51 -3.83 -19.35
CA LEU A 181 -1.21 -2.65 -18.83
C LEU A 181 -2.63 -3.01 -18.37
N ARG A 182 -3.37 -3.82 -19.13
CA ARG A 182 -4.69 -4.30 -18.71
C ARG A 182 -4.61 -5.17 -17.46
N SER A 183 -3.66 -6.11 -17.43
CA SER A 183 -3.40 -6.95 -16.25
C SER A 183 -3.05 -6.11 -15.01
N PHE A 184 -2.22 -5.08 -15.18
CA PHE A 184 -1.91 -4.13 -14.11
C PHE A 184 -3.17 -3.43 -13.60
N ALA A 185 -3.95 -2.82 -14.51
CA ALA A 185 -5.19 -2.12 -14.17
C ALA A 185 -6.17 -3.02 -13.40
N ASP A 186 -6.41 -4.24 -13.88
CA ASP A 186 -7.28 -5.24 -13.24
C ASP A 186 -6.75 -5.66 -11.86
N THR A 187 -5.44 -5.87 -11.76
CA THR A 187 -4.81 -6.35 -10.52
C THR A 187 -4.84 -5.30 -9.43
N VAL A 188 -4.51 -4.04 -9.76
CA VAL A 188 -4.47 -2.94 -8.79
C VAL A 188 -5.84 -2.32 -8.55
N GLY A 189 -6.87 -2.72 -9.30
CA GLY A 189 -8.23 -2.20 -9.17
C GLY A 189 -8.42 -0.82 -9.80
N PHE A 190 -7.56 -0.46 -10.76
CA PHE A 190 -7.65 0.77 -11.53
C PHE A 190 -8.50 0.54 -12.78
N THR A 191 -9.75 0.15 -12.58
CA THR A 191 -10.68 -0.24 -13.65
C THR A 191 -11.85 0.75 -13.71
N SER A 192 -11.63 1.88 -14.39
CA SER A 192 -12.74 2.75 -14.81
C SER A 192 -13.22 2.30 -16.20
N PRO A 193 -14.54 2.34 -16.51
CA PRO A 193 -15.07 1.91 -17.81
C PRO A 193 -14.41 2.59 -19.02
N ASP A 194 -13.87 3.79 -18.84
CA ASP A 194 -13.36 4.64 -19.92
C ASP A 194 -11.85 4.92 -19.81
N ILE A 195 -11.09 4.14 -19.03
CA ILE A 195 -9.66 4.40 -18.89
C ILE A 195 -8.87 3.93 -20.12
N SER A 196 -8.11 4.85 -20.72
CA SER A 196 -7.25 4.52 -21.86
C SER A 196 -6.00 3.74 -21.44
N GLU A 197 -5.47 2.92 -22.36
CA GLU A 197 -4.19 2.23 -22.15
C GLU A 197 -3.06 3.26 -21.95
N GLY A 198 -3.16 4.44 -22.60
CA GLY A 198 -2.26 5.56 -22.41
C GLY A 198 -2.23 6.08 -20.96
N ALA A 199 -3.39 6.20 -20.31
CA ALA A 199 -3.47 6.62 -18.90
C ALA A 199 -2.81 5.60 -17.97
N VAL A 200 -3.08 4.30 -18.18
CA VAL A 200 -2.46 3.23 -17.39
C VAL A 200 -0.95 3.20 -17.61
N MET A 201 -0.47 3.45 -18.83
CA MET A 201 0.96 3.52 -19.14
C MET A 201 1.63 4.68 -18.40
N VAL A 202 1.05 5.88 -18.43
CA VAL A 202 1.60 7.05 -17.72
C VAL A 202 1.62 6.82 -16.21
N LEU A 203 0.53 6.32 -15.63
CA LEU A 203 0.47 5.99 -14.21
C LEU A 203 1.53 4.95 -13.82
N THR A 204 1.67 3.89 -14.61
CA THR A 204 2.68 2.84 -14.38
C THR A 204 4.10 3.41 -14.44
N ALA A 205 4.39 4.27 -15.42
CA ALA A 205 5.69 4.92 -15.54
C ALA A 205 6.00 5.83 -14.34
N CYS A 206 5.01 6.61 -13.88
CA CYS A 206 5.12 7.43 -12.68
C CYS A 206 5.44 6.57 -11.45
N TRP A 207 4.71 5.48 -11.29
CA TRP A 207 4.89 4.54 -10.20
C TRP A 207 6.30 3.93 -10.20
N VAL A 208 6.76 3.40 -11.34
CA VAL A 208 8.09 2.79 -11.48
C VAL A 208 9.21 3.78 -11.11
N ARG A 209 9.09 5.05 -11.52
CA ARG A 209 10.09 6.08 -11.23
C ARG A 209 10.16 6.40 -9.74
N LEU A 210 9.06 6.76 -9.10
CA LEU A 210 9.06 7.12 -7.67
C LEU A 210 9.40 5.93 -6.78
N TYR A 211 8.80 4.77 -7.07
CA TYR A 211 9.06 3.56 -6.34
C TYR A 211 10.53 3.13 -6.45
N GLY A 212 11.15 3.32 -7.62
CA GLY A 212 12.58 3.10 -7.82
C GLY A 212 13.44 3.95 -6.88
N VAL A 213 13.15 5.24 -6.75
CA VAL A 213 13.87 6.13 -5.81
C VAL A 213 13.69 5.69 -4.37
N VAL A 214 12.46 5.40 -3.94
CA VAL A 214 12.16 4.96 -2.57
C VAL A 214 12.84 3.62 -2.27
N CYS A 215 12.86 2.67 -3.21
CA CYS A 215 13.58 1.42 -3.04
C CYS A 215 15.10 1.63 -2.87
N MET A 216 15.71 2.48 -3.70
CA MET A 216 17.14 2.79 -3.60
C MET A 216 17.49 3.40 -2.24
N GLU A 217 16.60 4.22 -1.69
CA GLU A 217 16.75 4.82 -0.36
C GLU A 217 16.56 3.81 0.76
N VAL A 218 15.44 3.08 0.77
CA VAL A 218 15.10 2.11 1.83
C VAL A 218 16.11 0.97 1.90
N PHE A 219 16.50 0.42 0.74
CA PHE A 219 17.52 -0.64 0.66
C PHE A 219 18.95 -0.10 0.72
N GLN A 220 19.11 1.21 0.89
CA GLN A 220 20.40 1.88 1.07
C GLN A 220 21.41 1.63 -0.05
N HIS A 221 20.94 1.37 -1.27
CA HIS A 221 21.79 1.06 -2.43
C HIS A 221 22.74 2.20 -2.81
N LEU A 222 22.43 3.45 -2.43
CA LEU A 222 23.27 4.63 -2.69
C LEU A 222 23.96 5.21 -1.45
N SER A 223 23.86 4.55 -0.29
CA SER A 223 24.40 5.08 0.99
C SER A 223 25.92 5.30 0.99
N PHE A 224 26.65 4.70 0.03
CA PHE A 224 28.09 4.89 -0.13
C PHE A 224 28.47 6.27 -0.73
N VAL A 225 27.52 6.98 -1.34
CA VAL A 225 27.77 8.27 -2.03
C VAL A 225 26.73 9.34 -1.69
N VAL A 226 25.48 8.96 -1.41
CA VAL A 226 24.39 9.88 -1.05
C VAL A 226 23.98 9.61 0.40
N GLY A 227 24.23 10.59 1.27
CA GLY A 227 23.85 10.53 2.69
C GLY A 227 22.39 10.90 2.96
N ASP A 228 21.79 11.70 2.08
CA ASP A 228 20.37 12.10 2.14
C ASP A 228 19.78 12.01 0.73
N MET A 229 18.77 11.15 0.57
CA MET A 229 18.07 10.90 -0.69
C MET A 229 16.88 11.85 -0.91
N GLU A 230 16.52 12.68 0.09
CA GLU A 230 15.40 13.62 -0.04
C GLU A 230 15.54 14.58 -1.23
N PRO A 231 16.72 15.20 -1.49
CA PRO A 231 16.87 16.08 -2.64
C PRO A 231 16.68 15.35 -3.99
N PHE A 232 17.08 14.08 -4.09
CA PHE A 232 16.86 13.27 -5.29
C PHE A 232 15.39 12.92 -5.47
N PHE A 233 14.71 12.53 -4.39
CA PHE A 233 13.28 12.28 -4.40
C PHE A 233 12.50 13.53 -4.82
N GLU A 234 12.80 14.69 -4.22
CA GLU A 234 12.13 15.95 -4.55
C GLU A 234 12.40 16.40 -5.99
N SER A 235 13.62 16.17 -6.50
CA SER A 235 13.94 16.43 -7.91
C SER A 235 13.13 15.53 -8.87
N GLU A 236 13.02 14.23 -8.60
CA GLU A 236 12.19 13.33 -9.43
C GLU A 236 10.70 13.66 -9.31
N LEU A 237 10.23 13.99 -8.10
CA LEU A 237 8.86 14.42 -7.87
C LEU A 237 8.54 15.72 -8.63
N GLN A 238 9.44 16.69 -8.64
CA GLN A 238 9.29 17.93 -9.39
C GLN A 238 9.25 17.68 -10.91
N ASN A 239 10.11 16.80 -11.42
CA ASN A 239 10.12 16.43 -12.84
C ASN A 239 8.79 15.77 -13.25
N MET A 240 8.32 14.81 -12.45
CA MET A 240 7.04 14.15 -12.70
C MET A 240 5.85 15.09 -12.56
N ALA A 241 5.85 15.98 -11.56
CA ALA A 241 4.80 16.97 -11.39
C ALA A 241 4.67 17.87 -12.63
N LYS A 242 5.80 18.31 -13.18
CA LYS A 242 5.83 19.08 -14.43
C LYS A 242 5.20 18.32 -15.59
N ASP A 243 5.55 17.04 -15.77
CA ASP A 243 5.04 16.21 -16.87
C ASP A 243 3.51 15.95 -16.74
N LEU A 244 2.99 15.96 -15.52
CA LEU A 244 1.57 15.75 -15.20
C LEU A 244 0.75 17.04 -15.07
N GLY A 245 1.35 18.22 -15.33
CA GLY A 245 0.66 19.50 -15.17
C GLY A 245 0.34 19.86 -13.71
N VAL A 246 1.01 19.23 -12.74
CA VAL A 246 0.89 19.46 -11.30
C VAL A 246 1.83 20.58 -10.87
N ARG A 247 1.33 21.58 -10.13
CA ARG A 247 2.20 22.64 -9.59
C ARG A 247 3.02 22.12 -8.41
N TYR A 248 4.32 21.94 -8.65
CA TYR A 248 5.26 21.59 -7.59
C TYR A 248 5.36 22.68 -6.52
N SER A 249 5.36 22.26 -5.26
CA SER A 249 5.71 23.09 -4.10
C SER A 249 6.73 22.36 -3.24
N PRO A 250 7.84 23.00 -2.81
CA PRO A 250 8.86 22.34 -2.00
C PRO A 250 8.32 21.92 -0.62
N PRO A 251 8.92 20.92 0.05
CA PRO A 251 8.51 20.57 1.40
C PRO A 251 8.67 21.78 2.32
N ARG A 252 7.71 22.00 3.22
CA ARG A 252 7.85 23.05 4.24
C ARG A 252 9.03 22.66 5.13
N LYS A 253 10.08 23.49 5.13
CA LYS A 253 11.16 23.33 6.10
C LYS A 253 10.55 23.46 7.49
N VAL A 254 10.68 22.44 8.31
CA VAL A 254 10.48 22.59 9.75
C VAL A 254 11.65 23.41 10.24
N GLU A 255 11.43 24.71 10.44
CA GLU A 255 12.43 25.56 11.09
C GLU A 255 12.60 25.09 12.53
N GLY A 256 13.73 24.43 12.83
CA GLY A 256 14.21 24.18 14.18
C GLY A 256 14.31 22.71 14.59
N VAL A 257 15.53 22.16 14.45
CA VAL A 257 16.24 21.38 15.49
C VAL A 257 17.70 21.78 15.45
#